data_AF-A0A7Y7BIY8-F1
#
_entry.id   AF-A0A7Y7BIY8-F1
#
_cell.length_a   1.000
_cell.length_b   1.000
_cell.length_c   1.000
_cell.angle_alpha   90.00
_cell.angle_beta   90.00
_cell.angle_gamma   90.00
#
_symmetry.space_group_name_H-M   'P 1'
#
loop_
_entity.id
_entity.type
_entity.pdbx_description
1 polymer ?
#
loop_
_entity_poly.entity_id
_entity_poly.type
_entity_poly.pdbx_seq_one_letter_code
_entity_poly.pdbx_strand_id
1 'polypeptide(L)'
;MLLNRELFRIQFSSEPISKEEKEHVQQRVIETYGITPKEVKYFFSTGQVQNNAYLSNDKKIMILSKNGEVRDVVAAADLPNIKAMSKIVRKYYRCWPKDINL
;
A
#
# COMPACT_ATOMS: atom_id res chain seq x y z
N MET A 1 21.15 10.89 0.09
CA MET A 1 19.70 10.67 -0.10
C MET A 1 18.83 11.14 1.07
N LEU A 2 18.67 10.38 2.16
CA LEU A 2 17.67 10.73 3.21
C LEU A 2 17.88 12.10 3.86
N LEU A 3 19.12 12.45 4.25
CA LEU A 3 19.44 13.72 4.90
C LEU A 3 19.13 14.94 4.01
N ASN A 4 19.21 14.77 2.69
CA ASN A 4 18.91 15.81 1.70
C ASN A 4 17.46 15.72 1.19
N ARG A 5 16.61 14.86 1.80
CA ARG A 5 15.23 14.59 1.37
C ARG A 5 15.10 14.13 -0.09
N GLU A 6 16.11 13.44 -0.61
CA GLU A 6 16.06 12.77 -1.91
C GLU A 6 15.32 11.44 -1.75
N LEU A 7 14.01 11.53 -1.60
CA LEU A 7 13.15 10.38 -1.39
C LEU A 7 12.98 9.60 -2.70
N PHE A 8 12.88 8.29 -2.57
CA PHE A 8 12.57 7.39 -3.69
C PHE A 8 11.21 7.71 -4.30
N ARG A 9 11.03 7.31 -5.56
CA ARG A 9 9.72 7.23 -6.21
C ARG A 9 8.99 6.01 -5.65
N ILE A 10 7.69 6.12 -5.48
CA ILE A 10 6.81 5.01 -5.14
C ILE A 10 5.67 4.96 -6.16
N GLN A 11 5.36 3.76 -6.64
CA GLN A 11 4.22 3.53 -7.51
C GLN A 11 3.38 2.38 -6.96
N PHE A 12 2.06 2.57 -6.95
CA PHE A 12 1.10 1.58 -6.52
C PHE A 12 0.39 0.94 -7.70
N SER A 13 0.16 -0.37 -7.62
CA SER A 13 -0.62 -1.16 -8.56
C SER A 13 -1.67 -2.03 -7.84
N SER A 14 -2.69 -2.46 -8.57
CA SER A 14 -3.64 -3.48 -8.11
C SER A 14 -3.04 -4.89 -8.09
N GLU A 15 -2.01 -5.12 -8.91
CA GLU A 15 -1.36 -6.42 -9.10
C GLU A 15 0.09 -6.39 -8.62
N PRO A 16 0.68 -7.54 -8.22
CA PRO A 16 2.10 -7.65 -7.90
C PRO A 16 2.97 -7.24 -9.09
N ILE A 17 4.20 -6.79 -8.81
CA ILE A 17 5.19 -6.56 -9.86
C ILE A 17 5.54 -7.88 -10.55
N SER A 18 5.70 -7.87 -11.87
CA SER A 18 6.18 -9.05 -12.58
C SER A 18 7.66 -9.31 -12.29
N LYS A 19 8.13 -10.53 -12.58
CA LYS A 19 9.54 -10.88 -12.39
C LYS A 19 10.42 -10.12 -13.37
N GLU A 20 9.95 -9.97 -14.60
CA GLU A 20 10.63 -9.29 -15.70
C GLU A 20 10.80 -7.80 -15.39
N GLU A 21 9.74 -7.12 -14.92
CA GLU A 21 9.79 -5.72 -14.50
C GLU A 21 10.75 -5.54 -13.33
N LYS A 22 10.70 -6.44 -12.35
CA LYS A 22 11.59 -6.41 -11.19
C LYS A 22 13.06 -6.52 -11.61
N GLU A 23 13.39 -7.49 -12.45
CA GLU A 23 14.76 -7.68 -12.95
C GLU A 23 15.22 -6.47 -13.77
N HIS A 24 14.34 -5.91 -14.61
CA HIS A 24 14.63 -4.70 -15.39
C HIS A 24 14.99 -3.51 -14.51
N VAL A 25 14.20 -3.25 -13.46
CA VAL A 25 14.45 -2.16 -12.51
C VAL A 25 15.76 -2.40 -11.75
N GLN A 26 15.98 -3.62 -11.27
CA GLN A 26 17.19 -3.97 -10.53
C GLN A 26 18.45 -3.78 -11.38
N GLN A 27 18.41 -4.19 -12.64
CA GLN A 27 19.51 -4.00 -13.58
C GLN A 27 19.79 -2.51 -13.82
N ARG A 28 18.74 -1.70 -13.97
CA ARG A 28 18.91 -0.25 -14.14
C ARG A 28 19.54 0.44 -12.92
N VAL A 29 19.21 -0.03 -11.71
CA VAL A 29 19.84 0.43 -10.47
C VAL A 29 21.33 0.08 -10.43
N ILE A 30 21.70 -1.16 -10.81
CA ILE A 30 23.09 -1.60 -10.90
C ILE A 30 23.88 -0.70 -11.83
N GLU A 31 23.37 -0.49 -13.04
CA GLU A 31 24.03 0.31 -14.08
C GLU A 31 24.18 1.78 -13.68
N THR A 32 23.17 2.35 -13.04
CA THR A 32 23.17 3.78 -12.68
C THR A 32 24.14 4.09 -11.53
N TYR A 33 24.23 3.21 -10.53
CA TYR A 33 25.05 3.44 -9.34
C TYR A 33 26.36 2.66 -9.29
N GLY A 34 26.61 1.75 -10.24
CA GLY A 34 27.83 0.93 -10.26
C GLY A 34 27.95 -0.03 -9.07
N ILE A 35 26.82 -0.49 -8.53
CA ILE A 35 26.78 -1.34 -7.33
C ILE A 35 26.67 -2.83 -7.67
N THR A 36 26.96 -3.70 -6.70
CA THR A 36 26.80 -5.14 -6.89
C THR A 36 25.34 -5.58 -6.84
N PRO A 37 24.98 -6.73 -7.44
CA PRO A 37 23.62 -7.27 -7.37
C PRO A 37 23.08 -7.47 -5.94
N LYS A 38 23.98 -7.75 -4.97
CA LYS A 38 23.61 -7.92 -3.56
C LYS A 38 23.21 -6.61 -2.88
N GLU A 39 23.72 -5.49 -3.36
CA GLU A 39 23.46 -4.15 -2.81
C GLU A 39 22.18 -3.53 -3.35
N VAL A 40 21.68 -4.00 -4.50
CA VAL A 40 20.44 -3.51 -5.12
C VAL A 40 19.24 -3.54 -4.17
N LYS A 41 19.18 -4.50 -3.25
CA LYS A 41 18.11 -4.61 -2.24
C LYS A 41 17.97 -3.37 -1.35
N TYR A 42 19.01 -2.53 -1.25
CA TYR A 42 18.97 -1.28 -0.48
C TYR A 42 18.34 -0.11 -1.28
N PHE A 43 18.27 -0.23 -2.60
CA PHE A 43 17.77 0.79 -3.51
C PHE A 43 16.44 0.42 -4.15
N PHE A 44 16.13 -0.87 -4.27
CA PHE A 44 14.86 -1.34 -4.81
C PHE A 44 14.07 -2.14 -3.78
N SER A 45 12.85 -1.68 -3.49
CA SER A 45 11.93 -2.33 -2.54
C SER A 45 10.55 -2.51 -3.16
N THR A 46 9.94 -3.66 -2.90
CA THR A 46 8.55 -3.93 -3.24
C THR A 46 7.84 -4.56 -2.06
N GLY A 47 6.52 -4.44 -2.04
CA GLY A 47 5.73 -5.04 -0.99
C GLY A 47 4.25 -4.83 -1.20
N GLN A 48 3.47 -5.21 -0.19
CA GLN A 48 2.03 -5.11 -0.20
C GLN A 48 1.57 -4.18 0.91
N VAL A 49 0.62 -3.31 0.60
CA VAL A 49 -0.11 -2.48 1.57
C VAL A 49 -1.57 -2.88 1.51
N GLN A 50 -2.18 -2.99 2.69
CA GLN A 50 -3.59 -3.26 2.84
C GLN A 50 -4.24 -2.10 3.60
N ASN A 51 -5.28 -1.50 3.03
CA ASN A 51 -6.09 -0.52 3.72
C ASN A 51 -7.33 -1.22 4.31
N ASN A 52 -7.41 -1.20 5.64
CA ASN A 52 -8.51 -1.74 6.44
C ASN A 52 -9.05 -0.62 7.33
N ALA A 53 -9.93 0.22 6.79
CA ALA A 53 -10.42 1.38 7.53
C ALA A 53 -11.44 1.01 8.62
N TYR A 54 -12.23 -0.07 8.41
CA TYR A 54 -13.11 -0.65 9.42
C TYR A 54 -13.13 -2.18 9.28
N LEU A 55 -12.99 -2.90 10.40
CA LEU A 55 -13.04 -4.37 10.44
C LEU A 55 -14.18 -4.82 11.33
N SER A 56 -15.23 -5.37 10.73
CA SER A 56 -16.44 -5.79 11.43
C SER A 56 -16.26 -7.03 12.32
N ASN A 57 -15.08 -7.66 12.40
CA ASN A 57 -14.90 -8.90 13.17
C ASN A 57 -14.68 -8.63 14.67
N ASP A 58 -13.67 -7.82 15.04
CA ASP A 58 -13.27 -7.67 16.46
C ASP A 58 -13.40 -6.26 17.03
N LYS A 59 -13.77 -5.25 16.22
CA LYS A 59 -13.85 -3.84 16.65
C LYS A 59 -15.12 -3.16 16.14
N LYS A 60 -16.26 -3.75 16.47
CA LYS A 60 -17.57 -3.19 16.08
C LYS A 60 -17.87 -1.92 16.85
N ILE A 61 -18.30 -0.89 16.15
CA ILE A 61 -18.93 0.28 16.76
C ILE A 61 -20.43 0.01 16.79
N MET A 62 -21.00 -0.07 18.00
CA MET A 62 -22.42 -0.32 18.21
C MET A 62 -23.15 1.00 18.45
N ILE A 63 -24.32 1.17 17.83
CA ILE A 63 -25.19 2.33 17.96
C ILE A 63 -26.47 1.92 18.68
N LEU A 64 -26.75 2.57 19.82
CA LEU A 64 -28.04 2.51 20.51
C LEU A 64 -28.98 3.57 19.93
N SER A 65 -30.08 3.11 19.35
CA SER A 65 -31.12 3.96 18.78
C SER A 65 -32.14 4.41 19.85
N LYS A 66 -32.89 5.48 19.57
CA LYS A 66 -33.89 6.03 20.52
C LYS A 66 -35.00 5.04 20.89
N ASN A 67 -35.28 4.07 20.02
CA ASN A 67 -36.23 2.97 20.27
C ASN A 67 -35.65 1.84 21.13
N GLY A 68 -34.41 1.96 21.63
CA GLY A 68 -33.74 0.96 22.44
C GLY A 68 -32.97 -0.10 21.64
N GLU A 69 -32.99 -0.03 20.30
CA GLU A 69 -32.36 -1.03 19.45
C GLU A 69 -30.86 -0.78 19.29
N VAL A 70 -30.06 -1.85 19.40
CA VAL A 70 -28.60 -1.80 19.26
C VAL A 70 -28.19 -2.44 17.93
N ARG A 71 -27.54 -1.66 17.06
CA ARG A 71 -27.10 -2.12 15.72
C ARG A 71 -25.63 -1.76 15.48
N ASP A 72 -24.94 -2.55 14.65
CA ASP A 72 -23.59 -2.19 14.16
C ASP A 72 -23.67 -0.93 13.29
N VAL A 73 -22.68 -0.04 13.39
CA VAL A 73 -22.58 1.18 12.57
C VAL A 73 -22.70 0.90 11.07
N VAL A 74 -22.25 -0.26 10.57
CA VAL A 74 -22.38 -0.64 9.16
C VAL A 74 -23.85 -0.86 8.76
N ALA A 75 -24.67 -1.36 9.69
CA ALA A 75 -26.10 -1.62 9.49
C ALA A 75 -26.97 -0.40 9.84
N ALA A 76 -26.53 0.42 10.80
CA ALA A 76 -27.23 1.61 11.25
C ALA A 76 -26.97 2.84 10.38
N ALA A 77 -25.79 2.95 9.79
CA ALA A 77 -25.48 4.03 8.87
C ALA A 77 -25.98 3.66 7.46
N ASP A 78 -27.01 4.35 7.00
CA ASP A 78 -27.38 4.41 5.58
C ASP A 78 -26.32 5.13 4.72
N LEU A 79 -25.10 5.33 5.24
CA LEU A 79 -24.01 6.02 4.59
C LEU A 79 -23.20 5.02 3.74
N PRO A 80 -23.14 5.18 2.40
CA PRO A 80 -22.39 4.32 1.50
C PRO A 80 -20.89 4.20 1.87
N ASN A 81 -20.35 5.23 2.52
CA ASN A 81 -18.94 5.36 2.86
C ASN A 81 -18.50 4.30 3.87
N ILE A 82 -19.30 3.98 4.89
CA ILE A 82 -18.93 3.02 5.92
C ILE A 82 -18.89 1.60 5.35
N LYS A 83 -19.83 1.27 4.46
CA LYS A 83 -19.82 0.01 3.71
C LYS A 83 -18.59 -0.11 2.81
N ALA A 84 -18.18 0.98 2.15
CA ALA A 84 -16.96 1.00 1.34
C ALA A 84 -15.67 0.87 2.17
N MET A 85 -15.62 1.48 3.37
CA MET A 85 -14.49 1.42 4.29
C MET A 85 -14.27 0.03 4.91
N SER A 86 -15.31 -0.80 4.96
CA SER A 86 -15.23 -2.20 5.36
C SER A 86 -14.61 -3.09 4.28
N LYS A 87 -14.49 -2.61 3.04
CA LYS A 87 -13.84 -3.37 1.97
C LYS A 87 -12.33 -3.27 2.12
N ILE A 88 -11.71 -4.42 2.32
CA ILE A 88 -10.25 -4.56 2.30
C ILE A 88 -9.73 -4.23 0.90
N VAL A 89 -8.88 -3.21 0.79
CA VAL A 89 -8.19 -2.87 -0.45
C VAL A 89 -6.73 -3.27 -0.33
N ARG A 90 -6.28 -4.18 -1.20
CA ARG A 90 -4.87 -4.57 -1.34
C ARG A 90 -4.26 -3.77 -2.49
N LYS A 91 -3.08 -3.20 -2.25
CA LYS A 91 -2.24 -2.54 -3.24
C LYS A 91 -0.82 -3.08 -3.12
N TYR A 92 -0.12 -3.16 -4.24
CA TYR A 92 1.28 -3.52 -4.28
C TYR A 92 2.08 -2.26 -4.58
N TYR A 93 3.17 -2.06 -3.86
CA TYR A 93 4.07 -0.94 -4.12
C TYR A 93 5.39 -1.44 -4.67
N ARG A 94 5.99 -0.59 -5.49
CA ARG A 94 7.38 -0.66 -5.90
C ARG A 94 8.03 0.70 -5.66
N CYS A 95 9.26 0.68 -5.16
CA CYS A 95 9.98 1.85 -4.71
C CYS A 95 11.44 1.81 -5.19
N TRP A 96 11.88 2.90 -5.81
CA TRP A 96 13.22 3.02 -6.43
C TRP A 96 13.68 4.48 -6.52
N PRO A 97 14.98 4.76 -6.73
CA PRO A 97 15.51 6.12 -6.87
C PRO A 97 14.92 6.89 -8.06
N LYS A 98 14.64 8.19 -7.88
CA LYS A 98 13.89 9.02 -8.85
C LYS A 98 14.67 9.36 -10.12
N ASP A 99 15.98 9.38 -10.02
CA ASP A 99 16.96 9.59 -11.07
C ASP A 99 17.07 8.40 -12.03
N ILE A 100 16.45 7.26 -11.68
CA ILE A 100 16.26 6.14 -12.59
C ILE A 100 14.93 6.28 -13.32
N ASN A 101 15.02 6.53 -14.63
CA ASN A 101 13.88 6.49 -15.52
C ASN A 101 13.63 5.04 -15.97
N LEU A 102 12.41 4.55 -15.73
CA LEU A 102 11.91 3.22 -16.10
C LEU A 102 10.96 3.33 -17.27
#